data_AF-A0A0C3AZR1-F1
#
_entry.id   AF-A0A0C3AZR1-F1
#
_cell.length_a   1.000
_cell.length_b   1.000
_cell.length_c   1.000
_cell.angle_alpha   90.00
_cell.angle_beta   90.00
_cell.angle_gamma   90.00
#
_symmetry.space_group_name_H-M   'P 1'
#
loop_
_entity.id
_entity.type
_entity.pdbx_description
1 polymer ?
#
loop_
_entity_poly.entity_id
_entity_poly.type
_entity_poly.pdbx_seq_one_letter_code
_entity_poly.pdbx_strand_id
1 'polypeptide(L)'
;MQLHTLILELHFKKAFGLPTAPLSQIRTAADGLVNMLHLVCSDLQSLTLHFNGRTAIQPSLCIDIFKNLYALGASTISSLALRVDPDPSYDLANNFAMELVRGDAWISCPPLRHLVLHKFGISIDAFRRMCCGELMKLEATIVNPDEEDIRDEFFKCLELPELVKLRKIRIQFETPASFIPRHGPLQGLHGTL
;
A
#
# COMPACT_ATOMS: atom_id res chain seq x y z
N MET A 1 -7.72 -15.14 24.38
CA MET A 1 -7.95 -13.77 23.91
C MET A 1 -7.79 -13.81 22.39
N GLN A 2 -8.84 -13.48 21.63
CA GLN A 2 -8.80 -13.52 20.15
C GLN A 2 -8.75 -12.09 19.61
N LEU A 3 -7.79 -11.80 18.74
CA LEU A 3 -7.62 -10.49 18.12
C LEU A 3 -8.31 -10.47 16.74
N HIS A 4 -9.39 -9.69 16.62
CA HIS A 4 -10.16 -9.58 15.38
C HIS A 4 -9.70 -8.43 14.48
N THR A 5 -8.97 -7.46 15.04
CA THR A 5 -8.47 -6.29 14.31
C THR A 5 -7.03 -6.02 14.72
N LEU A 6 -6.17 -5.86 13.72
CA LEU A 6 -4.76 -5.57 13.90
C LEU A 6 -4.38 -4.35 13.06
N ILE A 7 -3.77 -3.36 13.71
CA ILE A 7 -3.22 -2.17 13.06
C ILE A 7 -1.73 -2.17 13.36
N LEU A 8 -0.91 -2.22 12.31
CA LEU A 8 0.54 -2.18 12.40
C LEU A 8 1.07 -0.97 11.63
N GLU A 9 1.78 -0.12 12.37
CA GLU A 9 2.56 0.96 11.78
C GLU A 9 4.04 0.55 11.73
N LEU A 10 4.56 0.40 10.53
CA LEU A 10 5.94 0.02 10.27
C LEU A 10 6.75 1.29 10.05
N HIS A 11 7.49 1.68 11.10
CA HIS A 11 8.36 2.85 11.10
C HIS A 11 9.78 2.45 10.77
N PHE A 12 10.22 2.76 9.55
CA PHE A 12 11.60 2.58 9.16
C PHE A 12 12.33 3.91 9.37
N LYS A 13 13.09 4.00 10.46
CA LYS A 13 13.90 5.18 10.78
C LYS A 13 15.36 4.89 10.47
N LYS A 14 16.00 5.79 9.72
CA LYS A 14 17.45 5.82 9.54
C LYS A 14 17.98 6.46 10.81
N ALA A 15 18.66 5.69 11.63
CA ALA A 15 19.41 6.25 12.73
C ALA A 15 20.54 7.09 12.13
N PHE A 16 20.35 8.41 12.03
CA PHE A 16 21.40 9.32 11.59
C PHE A 16 22.57 9.20 12.58
N GLY A 17 23.71 8.71 12.11
CA GLY A 17 24.96 8.64 12.88
C GLY A 17 25.24 7.33 13.63
N LEU A 18 24.35 6.33 13.56
CA LEU A 18 24.63 4.97 14.05
C LEU A 18 24.72 4.02 12.85
N PRO A 19 25.56 2.96 12.92
CA PRO A 19 25.52 1.91 11.90
C PRO A 19 24.08 1.44 11.82
N THR A 20 23.48 1.54 10.63
CA THR A 20 22.15 0.98 10.36
C THR A 20 22.13 -0.43 10.94
N ALA A 21 21.13 -0.73 11.79
CA ALA A 21 20.96 -2.08 12.31
C ALA A 21 21.08 -3.04 11.12
N PRO A 22 21.95 -4.08 11.20
CA PRO A 22 22.12 -5.03 10.12
C PRO A 22 20.75 -5.51 9.63
N LEU A 23 20.54 -5.60 8.32
CA LEU A 23 19.26 -6.05 7.74
C LEU A 23 18.76 -7.37 8.36
N SER A 24 19.69 -8.23 8.78
CA SER A 24 19.41 -9.46 9.53
C SER A 24 18.66 -9.22 10.83
N GLN A 25 19.00 -8.17 11.60
CA GLN A 25 18.31 -7.84 12.85
C GLN A 25 16.87 -7.37 12.60
N ILE A 26 16.64 -6.60 11.54
CA ILE A 26 15.28 -6.15 11.17
C ILE A 26 14.43 -7.35 10.73
N ARG A 27 15.01 -8.26 9.94
CA ARG A 27 14.33 -9.50 9.55
C ARG A 27 14.01 -10.36 10.77
N THR A 28 14.96 -10.57 11.69
CA THR A 28 14.72 -11.31 12.94
C THR A 28 13.62 -10.67 13.80
N ALA A 29 13.58 -9.34 13.90
CA ALA A 29 12.53 -8.65 14.64
C ALA A 29 11.15 -8.83 13.98
N ALA A 30 11.09 -8.76 12.65
CA ALA A 30 9.86 -9.00 11.90
C ALA A 30 9.38 -10.46 12.04
N ASP A 31 10.28 -11.43 11.92
CA ASP A 31 9.95 -12.85 12.11
C ASP A 31 9.46 -13.12 13.54
N GLY A 32 10.11 -12.52 14.54
CA GLY A 32 9.69 -12.59 15.94
C GLY A 32 8.29 -12.01 16.16
N LEU A 33 7.98 -10.87 15.54
CA LEU A 33 6.65 -10.26 15.58
C LEU A 33 5.59 -11.16 14.93
N VAL A 34 5.87 -11.70 13.75
CA VAL A 34 4.96 -12.60 13.03
C VAL A 34 4.67 -13.85 13.86
N ASN A 35 5.70 -14.47 14.43
CA ASN A 35 5.55 -15.65 15.29
C ASN A 35 4.69 -15.36 16.53
N MET A 36 4.86 -14.19 17.14
CA MET A 36 4.04 -13.76 18.29
C MET A 36 2.57 -13.55 17.88
N LEU A 37 2.34 -12.91 16.73
CA LEU A 37 1.01 -12.59 16.23
C LEU A 37 0.25 -13.82 15.74
N HIS A 38 0.95 -14.82 15.19
CA HIS A 38 0.33 -16.04 14.65
C HIS A 38 -0.54 -16.78 15.68
N LEU A 39 -0.22 -16.68 16.97
CA LEU A 39 -0.98 -17.32 18.05
C LEU A 39 -2.27 -16.58 18.43
N VAL A 40 -2.37 -15.28 18.11
CA VAL A 40 -3.50 -14.43 18.54
C VAL A 40 -4.37 -13.95 17.38
N CYS A 41 -3.87 -14.07 16.14
CA CYS A 41 -4.50 -13.60 14.91
C CYS A 41 -5.20 -14.71 14.09
N SER A 42 -5.46 -15.89 14.66
CA SER A 42 -6.08 -17.01 13.92
C SER A 42 -7.45 -16.66 13.31
N ASP A 43 -8.16 -15.70 13.90
CA ASP A 43 -9.47 -15.19 13.46
C ASP A 43 -9.41 -13.71 13.03
N LEU A 44 -8.25 -13.25 12.57
CA LEU A 44 -8.05 -11.85 12.19
C LEU A 44 -9.00 -11.44 11.04
N GLN A 45 -9.93 -10.54 11.32
CA GLN A 45 -10.93 -10.07 10.35
C GLN A 45 -10.48 -8.80 9.63
N SER A 46 -9.72 -7.94 10.31
CA SER A 46 -9.28 -6.65 9.77
C SER A 46 -7.79 -6.44 9.98
N LEU A 47 -7.06 -6.16 8.90
CA LEU A 47 -5.63 -5.85 8.93
C LEU A 47 -5.40 -4.46 8.33
N THR A 48 -4.68 -3.62 9.05
CA THR A 48 -4.16 -2.35 8.53
C THR A 48 -2.64 -2.36 8.60
N LEU A 49 -1.99 -2.20 7.44
CA LEU A 49 -0.54 -2.07 7.32
C LEU A 49 -0.20 -0.67 6.84
N HIS A 50 0.53 0.08 7.66
CA HIS A 50 1.01 1.41 7.31
C HIS A 50 2.53 1.42 7.19
N PHE A 51 3.02 1.61 5.97
CA PHE A 51 4.43 1.75 5.63
C PHE A 51 4.83 3.22 5.63
N ASN A 52 5.57 3.63 6.66
CA ASN A 52 6.09 4.98 6.76
C ASN A 52 7.47 5.06 6.08
N GLY A 53 7.47 5.40 4.80
CA GLY A 53 8.67 5.53 3.95
C GLY A 53 9.43 6.83 4.19
N ARG A 54 9.87 7.13 5.41
CA ARG A 54 10.76 8.30 5.63
C ARG A 54 12.22 8.04 5.29
N THR A 55 12.51 6.87 4.71
CA THR A 55 13.86 6.40 4.43
C THR A 55 13.87 5.42 3.26
N ALA A 56 14.96 5.42 2.50
CA ALA A 56 15.30 4.38 1.53
C ALA A 56 15.45 3.00 2.21
N ILE A 57 14.34 2.29 2.38
CA ILE A 57 14.31 0.88 2.78
C ILE A 57 14.58 0.07 1.52
N GLN A 58 15.34 -1.03 1.64
CA GLN A 58 15.43 -1.95 0.52
C GLN A 58 14.06 -2.57 0.24
N PRO A 59 13.55 -2.50 -1.00
CA PRO A 59 12.23 -3.03 -1.36
C PRO A 59 12.03 -4.49 -0.93
N SER A 60 13.08 -5.32 -1.01
CA SER A 60 13.09 -6.73 -0.60
C SER A 60 12.66 -6.96 0.85
N LEU A 61 13.10 -6.11 1.79
CA LEU A 61 12.72 -6.24 3.19
C LEU A 61 11.25 -5.87 3.42
N CYS A 62 10.75 -4.84 2.74
CA CYS A 62 9.34 -4.47 2.80
C CYS A 62 8.44 -5.58 2.22
N ILE A 63 8.88 -6.20 1.12
CA ILE A 63 8.23 -7.36 0.48
C ILE A 63 8.11 -8.52 1.48
N ASP A 64 9.20 -8.90 2.14
CA ASP A 64 9.20 -10.02 3.10
C ASP A 64 8.27 -9.73 4.29
N ILE A 65 8.36 -8.52 4.86
CA ILE A 65 7.53 -8.12 6.00
C ILE A 65 6.06 -8.12 5.60
N PHE A 66 5.72 -7.53 4.44
CA PHE A 66 4.37 -7.55 3.90
C PHE A 66 3.86 -8.98 3.75
N LYS A 67 4.63 -9.86 3.10
CA LYS A 67 4.26 -11.25 2.84
C LYS A 67 3.93 -11.99 4.14
N ASN A 68 4.80 -11.86 5.14
CA ASN A 68 4.62 -12.54 6.42
C ASN A 68 3.43 -12.00 7.22
N LEU A 69 3.23 -10.67 7.26
CA LEU A 69 2.12 -10.05 7.97
C LEU A 69 0.78 -10.33 7.30
N TYR A 70 0.74 -10.30 5.98
CA TYR A 70 -0.46 -10.60 5.21
C TYR A 70 -0.86 -12.08 5.35
N ALA A 71 0.12 -12.99 5.49
CA ALA A 71 -0.10 -14.41 5.75
C ALA A 71 -0.79 -14.70 7.09
N LEU A 72 -0.71 -13.81 8.08
CA LEU A 72 -1.35 -14.00 9.39
C LEU A 72 -2.86 -14.17 9.33
N GLY A 73 -3.51 -13.60 8.31
CA GLY A 73 -4.97 -13.63 8.19
C GLY A 73 -5.46 -13.81 6.77
N ALA A 74 -4.64 -14.28 5.83
CA ALA A 74 -5.06 -14.39 4.43
C ALA A 74 -6.34 -15.23 4.23
N SER A 75 -6.58 -16.23 5.08
CA SER A 75 -7.79 -17.07 5.05
C SER A 75 -8.99 -16.52 5.81
N THR A 76 -8.84 -15.41 6.56
CA THR A 76 -9.87 -14.90 7.47
C THR A 76 -10.15 -13.41 7.35
N ILE A 77 -9.20 -12.63 6.82
CA ILE A 77 -9.31 -11.19 6.65
C ILE A 77 -10.43 -10.88 5.66
N SER A 78 -11.42 -10.13 6.14
CA SER A 78 -12.50 -9.56 5.34
C SER A 78 -12.28 -8.08 5.03
N SER A 79 -11.37 -7.41 5.75
CA SER A 79 -11.03 -5.99 5.56
C SER A 79 -9.52 -5.78 5.57
N LEU A 80 -8.95 -5.28 4.47
CA LEU A 80 -7.53 -4.97 4.33
C LEU A 80 -7.34 -3.49 4.02
N ALA A 81 -6.51 -2.81 4.81
CA ALA A 81 -6.09 -1.45 4.55
C ALA A 81 -4.57 -1.37 4.42
N LEU A 82 -4.10 -0.88 3.28
CA LEU A 82 -2.70 -0.74 2.96
C LEU A 82 -2.40 0.73 2.71
N ARG A 83 -1.45 1.27 3.47
CA ARG A 83 -1.09 2.67 3.41
C ARG A 83 0.41 2.82 3.25
N VAL A 84 0.83 3.69 2.34
CA VAL A 84 2.22 4.12 2.22
C VAL A 84 2.24 5.65 2.35
N ASP A 85 3.11 6.17 3.21
CA ASP A 85 3.38 7.61 3.21
C ASP A 85 4.44 7.91 2.14
N PRO A 86 4.21 8.91 1.26
CA PRO A 86 5.09 9.18 0.13
C PRO A 86 6.46 9.66 0.61
N ASP A 87 7.52 9.05 0.09
CA ASP A 87 8.91 9.53 0.24
C ASP A 87 9.23 10.45 -0.95
N PRO A 88 9.56 11.73 -0.77
CA PRO A 88 9.97 12.59 -1.88
C PRO A 88 11.26 12.13 -2.57
N SER A 89 12.04 11.24 -1.94
CA SER A 89 13.27 10.67 -2.50
C SER A 89 13.07 9.34 -3.22
N TYR A 90 11.87 8.76 -3.14
CA TYR A 90 11.58 7.44 -3.67
C TYR A 90 10.15 7.40 -4.21
N ASP A 91 10.01 7.19 -5.51
CA ASP A 91 8.72 7.12 -6.23
C ASP A 91 7.96 5.81 -5.94
N LEU A 92 7.95 5.42 -4.67
CA LEU A 92 7.38 4.18 -4.16
C LEU A 92 5.84 4.25 -4.12
N ALA A 93 5.27 5.45 -3.93
CA ALA A 93 3.84 5.63 -3.69
C ALA A 93 2.95 5.11 -4.82
N ASN A 94 3.46 5.08 -6.06
CA ASN A 94 2.74 4.55 -7.22
C ASN A 94 3.16 3.13 -7.62
N ASN A 95 4.34 2.68 -7.19
CA ASN A 95 4.94 1.41 -7.63
C ASN A 95 4.98 0.32 -6.56
N PHE A 96 4.58 0.58 -5.32
CA PHE A 96 4.75 -0.39 -4.24
C PHE A 96 3.93 -1.67 -4.47
N ALA A 97 2.68 -1.57 -4.94
CA ALA A 97 1.90 -2.73 -5.35
C ALA A 97 2.61 -3.60 -6.41
N MET A 98 3.29 -2.96 -7.38
CA MET A 98 4.05 -3.64 -8.43
C MET A 98 5.31 -4.33 -7.89
N GLU A 99 6.02 -3.68 -6.97
CA GLU A 99 7.17 -4.29 -6.29
C GLU A 99 6.76 -5.52 -5.48
N LEU A 100 5.60 -5.50 -4.83
CA LEU A 100 5.05 -6.67 -4.13
C LEU A 100 4.66 -7.79 -5.09
N VAL A 101 4.18 -7.47 -6.30
CA VAL A 101 3.95 -8.48 -7.35
C VAL A 101 5.27 -9.10 -7.81
N ARG A 102 6.29 -8.28 -8.10
CA ARG A 102 7.64 -8.74 -8.50
C ARG A 102 8.27 -9.62 -7.43
N GLY A 103 8.05 -9.29 -6.16
CA GLY A 103 8.54 -10.02 -5.00
C GLY A 103 7.72 -11.24 -4.58
N ASP A 104 6.67 -11.60 -5.34
CA ASP A 104 5.78 -12.71 -4.99
C ASP A 104 5.20 -12.61 -3.56
N ALA A 105 4.86 -11.38 -3.15
CA ALA A 105 4.41 -11.09 -1.79
C ALA A 105 2.91 -11.32 -1.59
N TRP A 106 2.13 -11.19 -2.67
CA TRP A 106 0.69 -11.36 -2.66
C TRP A 106 0.31 -12.84 -2.60
N ILE A 107 -0.50 -13.16 -1.60
CA ILE A 107 -1.16 -14.46 -1.44
C ILE A 107 -2.67 -14.31 -1.59
N SER A 108 -3.33 -15.43 -1.87
CA SER A 108 -4.78 -15.49 -2.02
C SER A 108 -5.48 -15.09 -0.73
N CYS A 109 -6.47 -14.20 -0.83
CA CYS A 109 -7.37 -13.80 0.26
C CYS A 109 -8.83 -13.80 -0.24
N PRO A 110 -9.42 -14.99 -0.46
CA PRO A 110 -10.79 -15.13 -0.95
C PRO A 110 -11.88 -14.45 -0.11
N PRO A 111 -11.78 -14.38 1.25
CA PRO A 111 -12.80 -13.73 2.07
C PRO A 111 -12.80 -12.20 2.00
N LEU A 112 -11.84 -11.58 1.31
CA LEU A 112 -11.66 -10.13 1.32
C LEU A 112 -12.90 -9.44 0.73
N ARG A 113 -13.52 -8.55 1.52
CA ARG A 113 -14.75 -7.82 1.17
C ARG A 113 -14.53 -6.32 1.06
N HIS A 114 -13.57 -5.77 1.81
CA HIS A 114 -13.21 -4.37 1.79
C HIS A 114 -11.69 -4.20 1.65
N LEU A 115 -11.28 -3.48 0.61
CA LEU A 115 -9.89 -3.13 0.36
C LEU A 115 -9.72 -1.61 0.36
N VAL A 116 -8.73 -1.12 1.10
CA VAL A 116 -8.30 0.29 1.11
C VAL A 116 -6.83 0.36 0.67
N LEU A 117 -6.56 1.10 -0.40
CA LEU A 117 -5.22 1.34 -0.94
C LEU A 117 -4.91 2.84 -0.87
N HIS A 118 -4.27 3.30 0.20
CA HIS A 118 -3.90 4.70 0.35
C HIS A 118 -2.46 4.93 -0.10
N LYS A 119 -2.29 5.53 -1.29
CA LYS A 119 -0.97 5.84 -1.89
C LYS A 119 -0.06 4.62 -2.01
N PHE A 120 -0.67 3.46 -2.21
CA PHE A 120 -0.01 2.16 -2.24
C PHE A 120 0.27 1.68 -3.69
N GLY A 121 -0.39 2.30 -4.65
CA GLY A 121 -0.47 1.82 -6.04
C GLY A 121 -1.59 0.80 -6.25
N ILE A 122 -1.87 0.55 -7.53
CA ILE A 122 -2.87 -0.38 -8.03
C ILE A 122 -2.18 -1.30 -9.05
N SER A 123 -2.53 -2.58 -9.06
CA SER A 123 -1.93 -3.55 -9.97
C SER A 123 -2.90 -4.68 -10.30
N ILE A 124 -3.11 -4.94 -11.59
CA ILE A 124 -3.93 -6.04 -12.10
C ILE A 124 -3.45 -7.37 -11.53
N ASP A 125 -2.14 -7.58 -11.52
CA ASP A 125 -1.53 -8.81 -11.05
C ASP A 125 -1.70 -8.98 -9.54
N ALA A 126 -1.72 -7.89 -8.77
CA ALA A 126 -2.04 -7.97 -7.34
C ALA A 126 -3.48 -8.46 -7.13
N PHE A 127 -4.46 -7.90 -7.84
CA PHE A 127 -5.86 -8.34 -7.76
C PHE A 127 -6.05 -9.81 -8.15
N ARG A 128 -5.40 -10.24 -9.23
CA ARG A 128 -5.40 -11.64 -9.67
C ARG A 128 -4.82 -12.58 -8.61
N ARG A 129 -3.67 -12.22 -8.01
CA ARG A 129 -3.02 -13.03 -6.98
C ARG A 129 -3.81 -13.08 -5.67
N MET A 130 -4.52 -12.00 -5.32
CA MET A 130 -5.39 -11.98 -4.15
C MET A 130 -6.63 -12.86 -4.32
N CYS A 131 -7.03 -13.23 -5.54
CA CYS A 131 -8.25 -14.01 -5.83
C CYS A 131 -9.49 -13.47 -5.07
N CYS A 132 -9.63 -12.15 -4.98
CA CYS A 132 -10.58 -11.47 -4.10
C CYS A 132 -12.02 -11.40 -4.68
N GLY A 133 -12.57 -12.57 -5.06
CA GLY A 133 -13.89 -12.70 -5.68
C GLY A 133 -15.07 -12.19 -4.84
N GLU A 134 -14.88 -12.02 -3.53
CA GLU A 134 -15.87 -11.48 -2.60
C GLU A 134 -15.74 -9.96 -2.37
N LEU A 135 -14.85 -9.28 -3.08
CA LEU A 135 -14.58 -7.87 -2.85
C LEU A 135 -15.83 -7.03 -3.20
N MET A 136 -16.41 -6.39 -2.18
CA MET A 136 -17.61 -5.56 -2.32
C MET A 136 -17.29 -4.06 -2.31
N LYS A 137 -16.18 -3.67 -1.69
CA LYS A 137 -15.80 -2.27 -1.50
C LYS A 137 -14.32 -2.05 -1.75
N LEU A 138 -14.01 -1.10 -2.64
CA LEU A 138 -12.67 -0.63 -2.93
C LEU A 138 -12.56 0.86 -2.63
N GLU A 139 -11.57 1.24 -1.83
CA GLU A 139 -11.18 2.63 -1.64
C GLU A 139 -9.73 2.79 -2.09
N ALA A 140 -9.44 3.75 -2.95
CA ALA A 140 -8.07 4.01 -3.39
C ALA A 140 -7.76 5.50 -3.38
N THR A 141 -6.56 5.84 -2.93
CA THR A 141 -5.97 7.17 -3.09
C THR A 141 -4.83 7.06 -4.09
N ILE A 142 -5.01 7.65 -5.26
CA ILE A 142 -4.05 7.63 -6.37
C ILE A 142 -3.25 8.92 -6.34
N VAL A 143 -1.92 8.80 -6.35
CA VAL A 143 -0.99 9.92 -6.42
C VAL A 143 -0.57 10.11 -7.88
N ASN A 144 -0.44 11.35 -8.35
CA ASN A 144 -0.12 11.67 -9.76
C ASN A 144 -1.10 11.06 -10.77
N PRO A 145 -2.40 11.41 -10.72
CA PRO A 145 -3.38 10.89 -11.68
C PRO A 145 -3.13 11.28 -13.14
N ASP A 146 -2.24 12.25 -13.39
CA ASP A 146 -1.92 12.73 -14.73
C ASP A 146 -1.09 11.71 -15.54
N GLU A 147 -0.48 10.72 -14.86
CA GLU A 147 0.22 9.62 -15.51
C GLU A 147 -0.79 8.67 -16.20
N GLU A 148 -0.69 8.57 -17.53
CA GLU A 148 -1.57 7.74 -18.37
C GLU A 148 -1.52 6.27 -17.95
N ASP A 149 -0.32 5.73 -17.72
CA ASP A 149 -0.12 4.33 -17.31
C ASP A 149 -0.86 3.97 -16.02
N ILE A 150 -0.89 4.89 -15.04
CA ILE A 150 -1.57 4.68 -13.75
C ILE A 150 -3.09 4.62 -13.95
N ARG A 151 -3.64 5.52 -14.77
CA ARG A 151 -5.07 5.55 -15.07
C ARG A 151 -5.48 4.29 -15.85
N ASP A 152 -4.71 3.92 -16.86
CA ASP A 152 -4.96 2.75 -17.68
C ASP A 152 -4.94 1.46 -16.85
N GLU A 153 -3.94 1.30 -15.98
CA GLU A 153 -3.84 0.17 -15.07
C GLU A 153 -5.05 0.10 -14.12
N PHE A 154 -5.47 1.25 -13.58
CA PHE A 154 -6.65 1.33 -12.72
C PHE A 154 -7.93 0.91 -13.45
N PHE A 155 -8.20 1.43 -14.65
CA PHE A 155 -9.40 1.08 -15.40
C PHE A 155 -9.41 -0.41 -15.77
N LYS A 156 -8.28 -0.96 -16.21
CA LYS A 156 -8.13 -2.39 -16.49
C LYS A 156 -8.34 -3.25 -15.24
N CYS A 157 -7.95 -2.78 -14.05
CA CYS A 157 -8.25 -3.49 -12.80
C CYS A 157 -9.76 -3.59 -12.56
N LEU A 158 -10.53 -2.53 -12.85
CA LEU A 158 -11.98 -2.53 -12.64
C LEU A 158 -12.74 -3.48 -13.56
N GLU A 159 -12.14 -3.86 -14.69
CA GLU A 159 -12.70 -4.81 -15.65
C GLU A 159 -12.41 -6.29 -15.28
N LEU A 160 -11.67 -6.53 -14.20
CA LEU A 160 -11.28 -7.88 -13.80
C LEU A 160 -12.48 -8.72 -13.34
N PRO A 161 -12.56 -10.01 -13.76
CA PRO A 161 -13.64 -10.90 -13.35
C PRO A 161 -13.66 -11.16 -11.83
N GLU A 162 -12.52 -11.04 -11.15
CA GLU A 162 -12.40 -11.13 -9.70
C GLU A 162 -13.19 -10.02 -8.98
N LEU A 163 -13.50 -8.91 -9.66
CA LEU A 163 -14.23 -7.78 -9.10
C LEU A 163 -15.73 -7.80 -9.41
N VAL A 164 -16.28 -8.93 -9.87
CA VAL A 164 -17.71 -9.06 -10.26
C VAL A 164 -18.69 -8.70 -9.12
N LYS A 165 -18.28 -8.83 -7.85
CA LYS A 165 -19.10 -8.49 -6.68
C LYS A 165 -18.89 -7.06 -6.17
N LEU A 166 -18.05 -6.26 -6.82
CA LEU A 166 -17.73 -4.91 -6.41
C LEU A 166 -18.95 -4.00 -6.54
N ARG A 167 -19.37 -3.39 -5.42
CA ARG A 167 -20.58 -2.54 -5.35
C ARG A 167 -20.28 -1.09 -5.03
N LYS A 168 -19.15 -0.83 -4.36
CA LYS A 168 -18.77 0.50 -3.92
C LYS A 168 -17.31 0.77 -4.25
N ILE A 169 -17.08 1.84 -5.00
CA ILE A 169 -15.76 2.34 -5.34
C ILE A 169 -15.66 3.77 -4.84
N ARG A 170 -14.59 4.09 -4.12
CA ARG A 170 -14.23 5.45 -3.73
C ARG A 170 -12.81 5.74 -4.16
N ILE A 171 -12.64 6.66 -5.10
CA ILE A 171 -11.33 7.09 -5.58
C ILE A 171 -11.09 8.53 -5.15
N GLN A 172 -9.92 8.77 -4.59
CA GLN A 172 -9.41 10.09 -4.28
C GLN A 172 -8.12 10.30 -5.06
N PHE A 173 -8.02 11.44 -5.73
CA PHE A 173 -6.81 11.82 -6.44
C PHE A 173 -6.04 12.84 -5.61
N GLU A 174 -4.72 12.67 -5.53
CA GLU A 174 -3.83 13.61 -4.85
C GLU A 174 -2.67 13.99 -5.77
N THR A 175 -2.49 15.29 -5.96
CA THR A 175 -1.30 15.85 -6.60
C THR A 175 -0.30 16.24 -5.50
N PRO A 176 0.94 15.74 -5.52
CA PRO A 176 1.96 16.13 -4.55
C PRO A 176 2.16 17.64 -4.52
N ALA A 177 2.31 18.23 -3.33
CA ALA A 177 2.55 19.66 -3.19
C ALA A 177 3.85 20.14 -3.88
N SER A 178 4.77 19.24 -4.22
CA SER A 178 5.97 19.52 -5.01
C SER A 178 5.69 19.81 -6.49
N PHE A 179 4.50 19.50 -6.99
CA PHE A 179 4.06 19.73 -8.37
C PHE A 179 3.14 20.94 -8.53
N ILE A 180 3.04 21.82 -7.54
CA ILE A 180 2.51 23.17 -7.80
C ILE A 180 3.58 23.87 -8.63
N PRO A 181 3.38 24.13 -9.95
CA PRO A 181 4.29 25.00 -10.67
C PRO A 181 4.32 26.31 -9.89
N ARG A 182 5.51 26.71 -9.47
CA ARG A 182 5.76 28.09 -9.04
C ARG A 182 5.61 28.96 -10.28
N HIS A 183 4.38 29.14 -10.76
CA HIS A 183 4.06 30.32 -11.53
C HIS A 183 4.36 31.47 -10.60
N GLY A 184 5.45 32.18 -10.90
CA GLY A 184 5.81 33.41 -10.25
C GLY A 184 4.63 34.38 -10.26
N PRO A 185 4.66 35.42 -9.41
CA PRO A 185 3.58 36.37 -9.33
C PRO A 185 3.26 36.88 -10.75
N LEU A 186 1.97 36.86 -11.12
CA LEU A 186 1.45 37.63 -12.23
C LEU A 186 1.84 39.09 -11.97
N GLN A 187 3.00 39.51 -12.50
CA GLN A 187 3.34 40.91 -12.60
C GLN A 187 2.27 41.52 -13.51
N GLY A 188 1.55 42.48 -12.94
CA GLY A 188 0.51 43.20 -13.63
C GLY A 188 1.02 43.76 -14.95
N LEU A 189 0.37 43.36 -16.03
CA LEU A 189 0.28 44.20 -17.22
C LEU A 189 -0.85 45.19 -16.99
N HIS A 190 -0.55 46.25 -16.24
CA HIS A 190 -1.21 47.53 -16.46
C HIS A 190 -0.67 48.08 -17.78
N GLY A 191 -1.45 47.91 -18.84
CA GLY A 191 -1.29 48.63 -20.10
C GLY A 191 -2.55 49.46 -20.36
N THR A 192 -2.47 50.74 -20.04
CA THR A 192 -3.28 51.84 -20.58
C THR A 192 -2.20 52.79 -21.09
N LEU A 193 -2.06 53.16 -22.37
CA LEU A 193 -2.97 53.42 -23.48
C LEU A 193 -2.65 52.60 -24.72
#